data_AF-A0A933PJZ8-F1
#
_entry.id   AF-A0A933PJZ8-F1
#
_cell.length_a   1.000
_cell.length_b   1.000
_cell.length_c   1.000
_cell.angle_alpha   90.00
_cell.angle_beta   90.00
_cell.angle_gamma   90.00
#
_symmetry.space_group_name_H-M   'P 1'
#
loop_
_entity.id
_entity.type
_entity.pdbx_description
1 polymer ?
#
loop_
_entity_poly.entity_id
_entity_poly.type
_entity_poly.pdbx_seq_one_letter_code
_entity_poly.pdbx_strand_id
1 'polypeptide(L)'
;MVFYYCVPVLDYGLLVGSLFGVAAVTVAEGEEIEIATRGVFDLPKAPATIIVQGARVAWDDTAKQVALPGVGLFSVGVAVTVAGNGTTTVRVRLDGIATAAT
;
A
#
# COMPACT_ATOMS: atom_id res chain seq x y z
N MET A 1 -10.25 20.17 -3.13
CA MET A 1 -8.79 20.31 -3.07
C MET A 1 -8.34 19.65 -1.78
N VAL A 2 -7.89 18.40 -1.86
CA VAL A 2 -7.49 17.62 -0.67
C VAL A 2 -6.01 17.33 -0.83
N PHE A 3 -5.22 17.91 0.06
CA PHE A 3 -3.77 17.87 0.07
C PHE A 3 -3.30 16.58 0.73
N TYR A 4 -2.38 15.84 0.10
CA TYR A 4 -1.78 14.65 0.69
C TYR A 4 -0.27 14.79 0.73
N TYR A 5 0.31 14.58 1.91
CA TYR A 5 1.71 14.84 2.22
C TYR A 5 2.55 13.58 2.00
N CYS A 6 3.70 13.73 1.32
CA CYS A 6 4.66 12.66 1.02
C CYS A 6 5.89 12.75 1.95
N VAL A 7 6.35 11.61 2.49
CA VAL A 7 7.66 11.46 3.17
C VAL A 7 8.68 10.86 2.19
N PRO A 8 9.99 11.17 2.29
CA PRO A 8 10.94 10.96 1.21
C PRO A 8 11.39 9.50 1.07
N VAL A 9 10.54 8.67 0.48
CA VAL A 9 10.86 7.28 0.08
C VAL A 9 10.16 6.97 -1.24
N LEU A 10 10.89 6.39 -2.20
CA LEU A 10 10.31 5.83 -3.43
C LEU A 10 9.46 4.59 -3.07
N ASP A 11 8.40 4.31 -3.83
CA ASP A 11 7.52 3.14 -3.63
C ASP A 11 6.69 3.16 -2.33
N TYR A 12 6.35 4.35 -1.85
CA TYR A 12 5.49 4.52 -0.67
C TYR A 12 4.00 4.41 -1.01
N GLY A 13 3.26 3.62 -0.24
CA GLY A 13 1.80 3.54 -0.33
C GLY A 13 1.13 4.75 0.32
N LEU A 14 0.26 5.44 -0.42
CA LEU A 14 -0.47 6.61 0.04
C LEU A 14 -1.97 6.36 0.00
N LEU A 15 -2.65 6.62 1.12
CA LEU A 15 -4.10 6.58 1.21
C LEU A 15 -4.68 8.00 1.31
N VAL A 16 -5.64 8.25 0.42
CA VAL A 16 -6.23 9.53 0.12
C VAL A 16 -7.75 9.42 0.25
N GLY A 17 -8.25 9.49 1.48
CA GLY A 17 -9.66 9.17 1.76
C GLY A 17 -9.93 7.71 1.40
N SER A 18 -10.58 7.47 0.26
CA SER A 18 -10.83 6.12 -0.29
C SER A 18 -9.94 5.75 -1.49
N LEU A 19 -9.02 6.63 -1.88
CA LEU A 19 -8.11 6.41 -3.00
C LEU A 19 -6.78 5.89 -2.46
N PHE A 20 -6.33 4.71 -2.91
CA PHE A 20 -5.01 4.20 -2.60
C PHE A 20 -4.13 4.16 -3.85
N GLY A 21 -2.85 4.49 -3.71
CA GLY A 21 -1.87 4.38 -4.77
C GLY A 21 -0.44 4.43 -4.26
N VAL A 22 0.51 4.26 -5.17
CA VAL A 22 1.94 4.30 -4.87
C VAL A 22 2.55 5.55 -5.47
N ALA A 23 3.33 6.27 -4.66
CA ALA A 23 4.05 7.48 -5.07
C ALA A 23 5.06 7.17 -6.19
N ALA A 24 4.94 7.84 -7.34
CA ALA A 24 5.83 7.64 -8.49
C ALA A 24 7.14 8.44 -8.39
N VAL A 25 7.13 9.53 -7.61
CA VAL A 25 8.26 10.47 -7.49
C VAL A 25 8.31 10.99 -6.05
N THR A 26 9.51 11.27 -5.55
CA THR A 26 9.65 11.94 -4.25
C THR A 26 9.49 13.44 -4.43
N VAL A 27 8.57 14.04 -3.67
CA VAL A 27 8.35 15.49 -3.61
C VAL A 27 8.44 15.98 -2.16
N ALA A 28 8.64 17.28 -1.97
CA ALA A 28 8.62 17.89 -0.64
C ALA A 28 7.22 17.79 0.00
N GLU A 29 7.16 17.79 1.32
CA GLU A 29 5.88 17.84 2.05
C GLU A 29 5.07 19.07 1.63
N GLY A 30 3.82 18.85 1.23
CA GLY A 30 2.89 19.92 0.82
C GLY A 30 2.81 20.14 -0.70
N GLU A 31 3.63 19.47 -1.49
CA GLU A 31 3.55 19.49 -2.96
C GLU A 31 2.58 18.43 -3.49
N GLU A 32 1.99 18.71 -4.65
CA GLU A 32 1.15 17.73 -5.36
C GLU A 32 2.01 16.59 -5.91
N ILE A 33 1.51 15.36 -5.81
CA ILE A 33 2.21 14.15 -6.24
C ILE A 33 1.30 13.27 -7.10
N GLU A 34 1.88 12.70 -8.16
CA GLU A 34 1.24 11.64 -8.93
C GLU A 34 1.35 10.30 -8.22
N ILE A 35 0.21 9.63 -8.06
CA ILE A 35 0.14 8.28 -7.52
C ILE A 35 -0.30 7.27 -8.59
N ALA A 36 0.37 6.13 -8.64
CA ALA A 36 -0.06 5.00 -9.43
C ALA A 36 -1.12 4.20 -8.68
N THR A 37 -2.35 4.21 -9.18
CA THR A 37 -3.50 3.51 -8.56
C THR A 37 -3.69 2.09 -9.08
N ARG A 38 -2.92 1.71 -10.11
CA ARG A 38 -2.95 0.39 -10.77
C ARG A 38 -1.52 -0.04 -11.08
N GLY A 39 -1.32 -1.35 -11.16
CA GLY A 39 -0.01 -1.94 -11.44
C GLY A 39 0.39 -2.93 -10.36
N VAL A 40 1.66 -3.29 -10.36
CA VAL A 40 2.26 -4.23 -9.41
C VAL A 40 3.45 -3.54 -8.76
N PHE A 41 3.43 -3.43 -7.44
CA PHE A 41 4.44 -2.70 -6.65
C PHE A 41 4.95 -3.54 -5.50
N ASP A 42 6.20 -3.33 -5.11
CA ASP A 42 6.79 -3.94 -3.91
C ASP A 42 6.51 -3.01 -2.71
N LEU A 43 5.65 -3.44 -1.80
CA LEU A 43 5.19 -2.65 -0.66
C LEU A 43 5.71 -3.21 0.66
N PRO A 44 5.94 -2.37 1.68
CA PRO A 44 6.42 -2.83 2.97
C PRO A 44 5.41 -3.73 3.67
N LYS A 45 5.88 -4.70 4.44
CA LYS A 45 5.07 -5.52 5.35
C LYS A 45 5.84 -5.79 6.65
N ALA A 46 5.11 -6.17 7.70
CA ALA A 46 5.75 -6.63 8.92
C ALA A 46 6.55 -7.91 8.65
N PRO A 47 7.80 -8.03 9.14
CA PRO A 47 8.66 -9.19 8.88
C PRO A 47 8.03 -10.53 9.28
N ALA A 48 7.29 -10.52 10.40
CA ALA A 48 6.61 -11.71 10.92
C ALA A 48 5.35 -12.10 10.15
N THR A 49 4.77 -11.20 9.35
CA THR A 49 3.55 -11.47 8.59
C THR A 49 3.87 -12.29 7.36
N ILE A 50 3.28 -13.48 7.27
CA ILE A 50 3.41 -14.36 6.12
C ILE A 50 2.23 -14.11 5.18
N ILE A 51 2.51 -13.75 3.94
CA ILE A 51 1.50 -13.52 2.89
C ILE A 51 1.76 -14.52 1.77
N VAL A 52 0.75 -15.34 1.47
CA VAL A 52 0.81 -16.30 0.37
C VAL A 52 0.46 -15.63 -0.95
N GLN A 53 0.99 -16.15 -2.05
CA GLN A 53 0.60 -15.72 -3.39
C GLN A 53 -0.91 -15.87 -3.57
N GLY A 54 -1.56 -14.87 -4.16
CA GLY A 54 -3.00 -14.82 -4.38
C GLY A 54 -3.82 -14.38 -3.17
N ALA A 55 -3.21 -14.17 -2.00
CA ALA A 55 -3.92 -13.63 -0.83
C ALA A 55 -4.40 -12.21 -1.11
N ARG A 56 -5.65 -11.91 -0.69
CA ARG A 56 -6.09 -10.52 -0.54
C ARG A 56 -5.23 -9.85 0.52
N VAL A 57 -4.90 -8.59 0.27
CA VAL A 57 -4.10 -7.78 1.18
C VAL A 57 -4.75 -6.44 1.43
N ALA A 58 -4.46 -5.90 2.60
CA ALA A 58 -4.96 -4.61 3.03
C ALA A 58 -3.81 -3.68 3.42
N TRP A 59 -4.05 -2.38 3.29
CA TRP A 59 -3.16 -1.32 3.75
C TRP A 59 -3.51 -0.93 5.18
N ASP A 60 -2.50 -0.95 6.05
CA ASP A 60 -2.52 -0.35 7.37
C ASP A 60 -2.02 1.09 7.26
N ASP A 61 -2.93 2.05 7.35
CA ASP A 61 -2.56 3.46 7.22
C ASP A 61 -1.89 4.04 8.48
N THR A 62 -1.92 3.31 9.60
CA THR A 62 -1.21 3.70 10.82
C THR A 62 0.24 3.22 10.76
N ALA A 63 0.46 1.94 10.46
CA ALA A 63 1.79 1.35 10.39
C ALA A 63 2.45 1.52 9.01
N LYS A 64 1.72 2.05 8.01
CA LYS A 64 2.17 2.34 6.64
C LYS A 64 2.77 1.10 5.96
N GLN A 65 2.04 0.00 6.06
CA GLN A 65 2.46 -1.31 5.56
C GLN A 65 1.28 -2.16 5.11
N VAL A 66 1.59 -3.18 4.31
CA VAL A 66 0.65 -4.20 3.87
C VAL A 66 0.47 -5.25 4.97
N ALA A 67 -0.78 -5.59 5.23
CA ALA A 67 -1.22 -6.62 6.16
C ALA A 67 -2.27 -7.54 5.52
N LEU A 68 -2.64 -8.61 6.24
CA LEU A 68 -3.82 -9.40 5.90
C LEU A 68 -5.09 -8.59 6.23
N PRO A 69 -6.18 -8.73 5.46
CA PRO A 69 -7.42 -8.02 5.71
C PRO A 69 -7.93 -8.21 7.14
N GLY A 70 -8.40 -7.13 7.74
CA GLY A 70 -8.86 -7.08 9.12
C GLY A 70 -9.54 -5.75 9.41
N VAL A 71 -10.10 -5.63 10.61
CA VAL A 71 -10.80 -4.41 11.05
C VAL A 71 -9.84 -3.22 11.10
N GLY A 72 -10.28 -2.08 10.58
CA GLY A 72 -9.50 -0.84 10.49
C GLY A 72 -8.52 -0.80 9.32
N LEU A 73 -8.51 -1.82 8.45
CA LEU A 73 -7.59 -1.92 7.32
C LEU A 73 -8.29 -1.75 5.98
N PHE A 74 -7.59 -1.19 5.00
CA PHE A 74 -8.14 -0.84 3.70
C PHE A 74 -7.78 -1.92 2.68
N SER A 75 -8.76 -2.63 2.11
CA SER A 75 -8.45 -3.64 1.08
C SER A 75 -7.91 -2.96 -0.19
N VAL A 76 -6.68 -3.28 -0.60
CA VAL A 76 -5.99 -2.55 -1.69
C VAL A 76 -5.59 -3.43 -2.87
N GLY A 77 -5.56 -4.75 -2.70
CA GLY A 77 -5.17 -5.62 -3.79
C GLY A 77 -4.92 -7.07 -3.41
N VAL A 78 -4.08 -7.71 -4.22
CA VAL A 78 -3.72 -9.12 -4.11
C VAL A 78 -2.20 -9.30 -4.19
N ALA A 79 -1.64 -10.15 -3.34
CA ALA A 79 -0.22 -10.51 -3.40
C ALA A 79 0.07 -11.36 -4.64
N VAL A 80 1.06 -10.98 -5.46
CA VAL A 80 1.44 -11.73 -6.67
C VAL A 80 2.58 -12.72 -6.45
N THR A 81 3.31 -12.57 -5.35
CA THR A 81 4.37 -13.48 -4.91
C THR A 81 4.17 -13.85 -3.44
N VAL A 82 4.75 -14.97 -3.03
CA VAL A 82 4.84 -15.30 -1.60
C VAL A 82 5.81 -14.35 -0.91
N ALA A 83 5.44 -13.89 0.28
CA ALA A 83 6.28 -13.08 1.14
C ALA A 83 6.30 -13.73 2.53
N GLY A 84 7.37 -14.50 2.78
CA GLY A 84 7.54 -15.32 3.98
C GLY A 84 8.00 -14.54 5.21
N ASN A 85 8.25 -15.27 6.30
CA ASN A 85 8.83 -14.71 7.51
C ASN A 85 10.24 -14.15 7.21
N GLY A 86 10.54 -12.97 7.75
CA GLY A 86 11.82 -12.28 7.58
C GLY A 86 11.90 -11.42 6.32
N THR A 87 10.93 -11.49 5.39
CA THR A 87 10.86 -10.54 4.28
C THR A 87 10.18 -9.25 4.73
N THR A 88 10.71 -8.11 4.32
CA THR A 88 10.16 -6.78 4.69
C THR A 88 9.26 -6.19 3.62
N THR A 89 9.15 -6.84 2.46
CA THR A 89 8.30 -6.41 1.36
C THR A 89 7.42 -7.54 0.84
N VAL A 90 6.34 -7.17 0.18
CA VAL A 90 5.44 -8.04 -0.57
C VAL A 90 5.07 -7.37 -1.88
N ARG A 91 5.05 -8.15 -2.96
CA ARG A 91 4.64 -7.65 -4.26
C ARG A 91 3.12 -7.70 -4.40
N VAL A 92 2.49 -6.56 -4.62
CA VAL A 92 1.03 -6.40 -4.62
C VAL A 92 0.54 -5.86 -5.96
N ARG A 93 -0.44 -6.54 -6.55
CA ARG A 93 -1.24 -5.99 -7.66
C ARG A 93 -2.37 -5.16 -7.07
N LEU A 94 -2.38 -3.85 -7.36
CA LEU A 94 -3.44 -2.96 -6.92
C LEU A 94 -4.74 -3.24 -7.67
N ASP A 95 -5.87 -3.20 -6.95
CA ASP A 95 -7.18 -3.42 -7.57
C ASP A 95 -7.67 -2.21 -8.39
N GLY A 96 -7.18 -1.00 -8.06
CA GLY A 96 -7.54 0.23 -8.77
C GLY A 96 -9.01 0.61 -8.65
N ILE A 97 -9.61 0.26 -7.51
CA ILE A 97 -10.96 0.63 -7.06
C ILE A 97 -10.88 1.40 -5.75
N ALA A 98 -11.93 2.17 -5.43
CA ALA A 98 -12.03 2.85 -4.15
C ALA A 98 -12.06 1.82 -2.99
N THR A 99 -11.39 2.15 -1.89
CA THR A 99 -11.28 1.31 -0.71
C THR A 99 -11.84 2.01 0.53
N ALA A 100 -12.29 1.21 1.49
CA ALA A 100 -12.73 1.67 2.79
C ALA A 100 -12.17 0.72 3.85
N ALA A 101 -11.94 1.26 5.05
CA ALA A 101 -11.60 0.44 6.19
C ALA A 101 -12.74 -0.56 6.43
N THR A 102 -12.39 -1.84 6.53
CA THR A 102 -13.32 -2.89 6.98
C THR A 102 -13.53 -2.77 8.49
#